data_AF-A0A2T2X0I7-F1
#
_entry.id   AF-A0A2T2X0I7-F1
#
_cell.length_a   1.000
_cell.length_b   1.000
_cell.length_c   1.000
_cell.angle_alpha   90.00
_cell.angle_beta   90.00
_cell.angle_gamma   90.00
#
_symmetry.space_group_name_H-M   'P 1'
#
loop_
_entity.id
_entity.type
_entity.pdbx_description
1 polymer ?
#
loop_
_entity_poly.entity_id
_entity_poly.type
_entity_poly.pdbx_seq_one_letter_code
_entity_poly.pdbx_strand_id
1 'polypeptide(L)'
;MATAESTELAVWTKLPVGVEFPEQDLRPERYRTKARGFEGPIDTVASITGVILAVRAARWLPFEELDATGKVIDRDPAPTQCQLVEPGTGAWRTAPLDPFSDIDLRSCTDCPMNKWGTATNGGKGKACREKRLLLVLRDGEDLPVVVIAPPTSILAVQQFETRAAARRKRLGQIHVKLSTVYQKQGQMEWGVLAIEELGLLGDEAQA
;
A
#
# COMPACT_ATOMS: atom_id res chain seq x y z
N MET A 1 -2.27 7.48 -60.25
CA MET A 1 -1.21 8.52 -60.27
C MET A 1 -1.74 9.71 -59.49
N ALA A 2 -1.23 10.15 -58.35
CA ALA A 2 -0.14 9.74 -57.48
C ALA A 2 -0.66 9.92 -56.04
N THR A 3 -0.37 8.96 -55.18
CA THR A 3 -0.76 8.91 -53.77
C THR A 3 -0.03 9.99 -52.99
N ALA A 4 -0.77 10.77 -52.20
CA ALA A 4 -0.19 11.67 -51.21
C ALA A 4 0.62 10.85 -50.22
N GLU A 5 1.93 11.10 -50.17
CA GLU A 5 2.83 10.57 -49.14
C GLU A 5 2.29 10.97 -47.77
N SER A 6 1.79 9.99 -47.02
CA SER A 6 1.69 10.13 -45.58
C SER A 6 3.11 10.21 -45.06
N THR A 7 3.49 11.38 -44.59
CA THR A 7 4.55 11.58 -43.58
C THR A 7 4.17 10.79 -42.33
N GLU A 8 4.25 9.47 -42.40
CA GLU A 8 4.40 8.61 -41.22
C GLU A 8 5.78 8.91 -40.67
N LEU A 9 5.77 9.82 -39.70
CA LEU A 9 6.81 10.13 -38.72
C LEU A 9 7.94 9.08 -38.71
N ALA A 10 9.04 9.42 -39.37
CA ALA A 10 10.34 8.71 -39.33
C ALA A 10 10.95 8.58 -37.91
N VAL A 11 10.20 8.96 -36.87
CA VAL A 11 10.50 8.79 -35.46
C VAL A 11 10.22 7.35 -35.00
N TRP A 12 9.23 6.67 -35.58
CA TRP A 12 8.85 5.31 -35.15
C TRP A 12 9.84 4.23 -35.58
N THR A 13 10.59 4.44 -36.67
CA THR A 13 11.59 3.50 -37.18
C THR A 13 12.89 3.46 -36.36
N LYS A 14 13.07 4.40 -35.41
CA LYS A 14 14.25 4.47 -34.52
C LYS A 14 13.97 3.99 -33.10
N LEU A 15 12.73 3.61 -32.78
CA LEU A 15 12.48 2.97 -31.49
C LEU A 15 13.13 1.59 -31.52
N PRO A 16 13.92 1.21 -30.50
CA PRO A 16 14.38 -0.17 -30.39
C PRO A 16 13.15 -1.07 -30.42
N VAL A 17 13.24 -2.20 -31.14
CA VAL A 17 12.18 -3.22 -31.14
C VAL A 17 11.89 -3.51 -29.67
N GLY A 18 10.71 -3.07 -29.22
CA GLY A 18 10.33 -3.23 -27.82
C GLY A 18 10.45 -4.71 -27.49
N VAL A 19 11.15 -5.02 -26.40
CA VAL A 19 11.07 -6.37 -25.84
C VAL A 19 9.58 -6.62 -25.62
N GLU A 20 9.01 -7.63 -26.30
CA GLU A 20 7.67 -8.09 -25.98
C GLU A 20 7.71 -8.52 -24.52
N PHE A 21 7.16 -7.68 -23.64
CA PHE A 21 6.95 -8.05 -22.25
C PHE A 21 5.87 -9.13 -22.26
N PRO A 22 6.20 -10.39 -21.95
CA PRO A 22 5.17 -11.41 -21.79
C PRO A 22 4.19 -10.91 -20.73
N GLU A 23 2.90 -11.16 -20.88
CA GLU A 23 1.88 -10.80 -19.89
C GLU A 23 2.21 -11.33 -18.47
N GLN A 24 3.09 -12.33 -18.42
CA GLN A 24 3.70 -12.97 -17.25
C GLN A 24 4.66 -12.04 -16.46
N ASP A 25 5.27 -11.06 -17.15
CA ASP A 25 6.17 -10.04 -16.61
C ASP A 25 5.44 -8.74 -16.24
N LEU A 26 4.12 -8.65 -16.52
CA LEU A 26 3.23 -7.71 -15.83
C LEU A 26 3.03 -8.19 -14.38
N ARG A 27 4.12 -8.22 -13.62
CA ARG A 27 4.01 -8.14 -12.17
C ARG A 27 3.48 -6.74 -11.92
N PRO A 28 2.36 -6.56 -11.21
CA PRO A 28 1.94 -5.25 -10.74
C PRO A 28 2.98 -4.78 -9.71
N GLU A 29 4.13 -4.34 -10.20
CA GLU A 29 5.15 -3.66 -9.43
C GLU A 29 4.55 -2.31 -9.06
N ARG A 30 3.86 -2.32 -7.93
CA ARG A 30 4.01 -1.35 -6.86
C ARG A 30 4.34 0.07 -7.34
N TYR A 31 3.50 0.66 -8.20
CA TYR A 31 3.30 2.11 -8.18
C TYR A 31 2.54 2.44 -6.90
N ARG A 32 3.26 2.35 -5.79
CA ARG A 32 2.85 2.89 -4.51
C ARG A 32 3.14 4.38 -4.61
N THR A 33 2.19 5.13 -5.17
CA THR A 33 2.11 6.55 -4.89
C THR A 33 1.78 6.65 -3.40
N LYS A 34 2.81 6.65 -2.54
CA LYS A 34 2.64 7.10 -1.17
C LYS A 34 2.16 8.53 -1.32
N ALA A 35 0.90 8.80 -1.01
CA ALA A 35 0.58 10.11 -0.49
C ALA A 35 1.50 10.29 0.73
N ARG A 36 2.48 11.19 0.65
CA ARG A 36 3.44 11.51 1.73
C ARG A 36 2.76 11.92 3.05
N GLY A 37 1.43 12.04 3.05
CA GLY A 37 0.62 12.65 4.10
C GLY A 37 0.53 11.93 5.46
N PHE A 38 1.32 10.89 5.74
CA PHE A 38 1.25 10.20 7.05
C PHE A 38 2.57 10.07 7.81
N GLU A 39 3.71 10.55 7.28
CA GLU A 39 5.04 10.34 7.92
C GLU A 39 5.91 11.61 8.10
N GLY A 40 5.48 12.84 7.77
CA GLY A 40 6.32 14.04 8.00
C GLY A 40 5.59 15.40 8.13
N PRO A 41 6.06 16.33 8.99
CA PRO A 41 5.28 17.50 9.46
C PRO A 41 5.10 18.67 8.46
N ILE A 42 5.69 18.63 7.25
CA ILE A 42 5.69 19.80 6.35
C ILE A 42 4.81 19.60 5.11
N ASP A 43 4.47 18.36 4.75
CA ASP A 43 3.57 18.02 3.61
C ASP A 43 2.44 17.05 4.04
N THR A 44 1.94 17.18 5.27
CA THR A 44 0.82 16.36 5.75
C THR A 44 -0.49 16.81 5.11
N VAL A 45 -0.99 16.01 4.18
CA VAL A 45 -2.40 16.05 3.78
C VAL A 45 -3.23 15.67 5.01
N ALA A 46 -3.78 16.67 5.71
CA ALA A 46 -4.48 16.50 6.98
C ALA A 46 -5.71 15.60 6.87
N SER A 47 -6.32 15.56 5.68
CA SER A 47 -7.39 14.61 5.36
C SER A 47 -7.51 14.36 3.87
N ILE A 48 -7.97 13.17 3.50
CA ILE A 48 -8.29 12.78 2.12
C ILE A 48 -9.79 12.53 2.05
N THR A 49 -10.49 13.15 1.10
CA THR A 49 -11.90 12.84 0.81
C THR A 49 -12.01 12.08 -0.51
N GLY A 50 -12.99 11.19 -0.60
CA GLY A 50 -13.16 10.30 -1.75
C GLY A 50 -13.87 9.00 -1.40
N VAL A 51 -13.58 7.95 -2.15
CA VAL A 51 -14.13 6.61 -1.92
C VAL A 51 -13.04 5.58 -1.76
N ILE A 52 -13.26 4.59 -0.88
CA ILE A 52 -12.40 3.41 -0.81
C ILE A 52 -12.92 2.40 -1.81
N LEU A 53 -12.12 2.08 -2.83
CA LEU A 53 -12.48 1.11 -3.87
C LEU A 53 -12.25 -0.33 -3.39
N ALA A 54 -11.14 -0.56 -2.69
CA ALA A 54 -10.75 -1.87 -2.20
C ALA A 54 -9.88 -1.77 -0.94
N VAL A 55 -9.95 -2.81 -0.11
CA VAL A 55 -9.07 -2.99 1.04
C VAL A 55 -8.38 -4.35 0.91
N ARG A 56 -7.07 -4.36 1.11
CA ARG A 56 -6.25 -5.57 1.09
C ARG A 56 -5.44 -5.67 2.37
N ALA A 57 -5.45 -6.85 2.99
CA ALA A 57 -4.50 -7.17 4.05
C ALA A 57 -3.07 -7.16 3.49
N ALA A 58 -2.14 -6.58 4.23
CA ALA A 58 -0.72 -6.66 3.92
C ALA A 58 0.06 -6.94 5.19
N ARG A 59 1.19 -7.61 5.05
CA ARG A 59 2.14 -7.84 6.13
C ARG A 59 3.53 -7.62 5.60
N TRP A 60 4.34 -6.86 6.33
CA TRP A 60 5.72 -6.57 5.96
C TRP A 60 6.65 -6.87 7.12
N LEU A 61 7.67 -7.67 6.86
CA LEU A 61 8.85 -7.74 7.71
C LEU A 61 9.88 -6.77 7.14
N PRO A 62 10.14 -5.62 7.80
CA PRO A 62 11.15 -4.68 7.35
C PRO A 62 12.55 -5.32 7.43
N PHE A 63 13.41 -4.95 6.49
CA PHE A 63 14.84 -5.23 6.53
C PHE A 63 15.56 -3.93 6.90
N GLU A 64 16.46 -4.00 7.88
CA GLU A 64 17.33 -2.88 8.24
C GLU A 64 18.67 -3.05 7.53
N GLU A 65 18.98 -2.12 6.64
CA GLU A 65 20.28 -2.07 5.97
C GLU A 65 21.26 -1.29 6.86
N LEU A 66 22.47 -1.80 7.01
CA LEU A 66 23.53 -1.16 7.79
C LEU A 66 24.62 -0.64 6.85
N ASP A 67 25.15 0.54 7.14
CA ASP A 67 26.34 1.06 6.46
C ASP A 67 27.63 0.34 6.92
N ALA A 68 28.76 0.70 6.31
CA ALA A 68 30.07 0.14 6.66
C ALA A 68 30.48 0.34 8.14
N THR A 69 29.80 1.26 8.85
CA THR A 69 30.03 1.56 10.26
C THR A 69 29.01 0.86 11.19
N GLY A 70 28.09 0.08 10.64
CA GLY A 70 27.04 -0.63 11.38
C GLY A 70 25.83 0.25 11.72
N LYS A 71 25.70 1.45 11.14
CA LYS A 71 24.56 2.34 11.38
C LYS A 71 23.44 2.05 10.37
N VAL A 72 22.19 2.05 10.86
CA VAL A 72 21.01 1.86 10.02
C VAL A 72 20.92 2.96 8.96
N ILE A 73 20.81 2.54 7.70
CA ILE A 73 20.56 3.41 6.56
C ILE A 73 19.06 3.65 6.47
N ASP A 74 18.65 4.91 6.61
CA ASP A 74 17.27 5.33 6.42
C ASP A 74 16.98 5.48 4.91
N ARG A 75 16.06 4.66 4.39
CA ARG A 75 15.62 4.67 2.98
C ARG A 75 14.09 4.68 2.92
N ASP A 76 13.53 5.53 2.07
CA ASP A 76 12.11 5.47 1.70
C ASP A 76 11.96 5.00 0.24
N PRO A 77 11.20 3.91 -0.04
CA PRO A 77 10.59 2.98 0.91
C PRO A 77 11.60 1.99 1.52
N ALA A 78 11.43 1.71 2.82
CA ALA A 78 12.25 0.72 3.51
C ALA A 78 12.10 -0.66 2.84
N PRO A 79 13.21 -1.35 2.50
CA PRO A 79 13.16 -2.69 1.93
C PRO A 79 12.49 -3.66 2.90
N THR A 80 11.81 -4.67 2.35
CA THR A 80 11.11 -5.69 3.14
C THR A 80 11.68 -7.05 2.84
N GLN A 81 12.10 -7.77 3.88
CA GLN A 81 12.56 -9.16 3.77
C GLN A 81 11.42 -10.13 3.45
N CYS A 82 10.21 -9.83 3.93
CA CYS A 82 9.03 -10.63 3.62
C CYS A 82 7.80 -9.74 3.42
N GLN A 83 6.98 -10.10 2.43
CA GLN A 83 5.73 -9.42 2.10
C GLN A 83 4.60 -10.41 1.87
N LEU A 84 3.41 -10.12 2.40
CA LEU A 84 2.19 -10.85 2.04
C LEU A 84 1.86 -10.72 0.55
N VAL A 85 1.82 -11.85 -0.15
CA VAL A 85 1.46 -11.93 -1.58
C VAL A 85 0.06 -12.51 -1.79
N GLU A 86 -0.38 -13.40 -0.90
CA GLU A 86 -1.72 -14.01 -0.91
C GLU A 86 -2.27 -14.09 0.53
N PRO A 87 -3.58 -14.34 0.73
CA PRO A 87 -4.13 -14.57 2.05
C PRO A 87 -3.38 -15.69 2.79
N GLY A 88 -2.66 -15.32 3.84
CA GLY A 88 -1.89 -16.28 4.64
C GLY A 88 -0.51 -16.65 4.08
N THR A 89 -0.11 -16.22 2.89
CA THR A 89 1.19 -16.59 2.28
C THR A 89 2.06 -15.36 2.03
N GLY A 90 3.26 -15.36 2.61
CA GLY A 90 4.29 -14.33 2.42
C GLY A 90 5.41 -14.79 1.50
N ALA A 91 5.88 -13.89 0.64
CA ALA A 91 7.08 -14.07 -0.17
C ALA A 91 8.29 -13.57 0.62
N TRP A 92 9.15 -14.49 1.05
CA TRP A 92 10.40 -14.24 1.77
C TRP A 92 11.57 -14.15 0.80
N ARG A 93 12.38 -13.10 0.90
CA ARG A 93 13.62 -12.94 0.13
C ARG A 93 14.82 -13.24 1.01
N THR A 94 15.68 -14.13 0.56
CA THR A 94 16.95 -14.44 1.23
C THR A 94 17.93 -13.26 1.13
N ALA A 95 17.92 -12.54 0.01
CA ALA A 95 18.67 -11.31 -0.21
C ALA A 95 17.72 -10.16 -0.61
N PRO A 96 17.15 -9.41 0.36
CA PRO A 96 16.10 -8.41 0.08
C PRO A 96 16.50 -7.25 -0.85
N LEU A 97 17.80 -7.01 -1.01
CA LEU A 97 18.36 -5.97 -1.88
C LEU A 97 18.67 -6.48 -3.29
N ASP A 98 18.69 -7.80 -3.50
CA ASP A 98 18.93 -8.40 -4.80
C ASP A 98 17.59 -8.70 -5.48
N PRO A 99 17.25 -8.02 -6.60
CA PRO A 99 15.99 -8.25 -7.29
C PRO A 99 15.87 -9.67 -7.87
N PHE A 100 17.00 -10.34 -8.12
CA PHE A 100 17.07 -11.68 -8.66
C PHE A 100 17.16 -12.76 -7.58
N SER A 101 17.12 -12.38 -6.29
CA SER A 101 17.17 -13.32 -5.18
C SER A 101 16.01 -14.33 -5.24
N ASP A 102 16.29 -15.57 -4.87
CA ASP A 102 15.25 -16.58 -4.68
C ASP A 102 14.16 -16.11 -3.73
N ILE A 103 12.92 -16.47 -4.06
CA ILE A 103 11.73 -16.17 -3.28
C ILE A 103 11.21 -17.48 -2.68
N ASP A 104 11.12 -17.51 -1.36
CA ASP A 104 10.55 -18.63 -0.60
C ASP A 104 9.14 -18.26 -0.11
N LEU A 105 8.14 -19.09 -0.44
CA LEU A 105 6.75 -18.87 -0.05
C LEU A 105 6.50 -19.49 1.32
N ARG A 106 6.10 -18.66 2.29
CA ARG A 106 5.94 -19.07 3.70
C ARG A 106 4.53 -18.80 4.22
N SER A 107 4.01 -19.76 4.98
CA SER A 107 2.78 -19.60 5.76
C SER A 107 2.96 -18.51 6.84
N CYS A 108 2.06 -17.54 6.87
CA CYS A 108 2.02 -16.49 7.89
C CYS A 108 1.48 -17.00 9.23
N THR A 109 0.70 -18.07 9.23
CA THR A 109 0.07 -18.64 10.43
C THR A 109 1.14 -19.15 11.40
N ASP A 110 2.13 -19.87 10.88
CA ASP A 110 3.19 -20.51 11.66
C ASP A 110 4.48 -19.68 11.74
N CYS A 111 4.46 -18.47 11.17
CA CYS A 111 5.62 -17.61 11.08
C CYS A 111 6.08 -17.15 12.48
N PRO A 112 7.34 -17.42 12.88
CA PRO A 112 7.89 -16.94 14.16
C PRO A 112 7.82 -15.42 14.29
N MET A 113 8.01 -14.69 13.19
CA MET A 113 7.98 -13.23 13.15
C MET A 113 6.58 -12.63 13.33
N ASN A 114 5.53 -13.46 13.30
CA ASN A 114 4.15 -13.07 13.60
C ASN A 114 3.78 -13.27 15.09
N LYS A 115 4.72 -13.67 15.94
CA LYS A 115 4.49 -13.85 17.38
C LYS A 115 4.72 -12.55 18.15
N TRP A 116 3.95 -12.32 19.21
CA TRP A 116 4.19 -11.19 20.12
C TRP A 116 5.53 -11.33 20.83
N GLY A 117 6.19 -10.20 21.11
CA GLY A 117 7.53 -10.16 21.70
C GLY A 117 8.69 -10.31 20.71
N THR A 118 8.43 -10.28 19.41
CA THR A 118 9.47 -10.41 18.37
C THR A 118 9.89 -9.07 17.75
N ALA A 119 9.28 -7.96 18.14
CA ALA A 119 9.56 -6.66 17.54
C ALA A 119 11.04 -6.28 17.62
N THR A 120 11.58 -5.78 16.51
CA THR A 120 13.01 -5.40 16.39
C THR A 120 13.40 -4.21 17.27
N ASN A 121 12.43 -3.40 17.68
CA ASN A 121 12.64 -2.24 18.55
C ASN A 121 12.64 -2.58 20.06
N GLY A 122 12.75 -3.88 20.43
CA GLY A 122 12.73 -4.32 21.83
C GLY A 122 11.37 -4.23 22.51
N GLY A 123 10.31 -3.84 21.78
CA GLY A 123 8.95 -3.77 22.29
C GLY A 123 8.25 -5.14 22.37
N LYS A 124 7.09 -5.18 23.03
CA LYS A 124 6.25 -6.38 23.11
C LYS A 124 5.51 -6.73 21.81
N GLY A 125 5.74 -5.99 20.72
CA GLY A 125 5.05 -6.13 19.43
C GLY A 125 5.49 -7.35 18.61
N LYS A 126 4.96 -7.44 17.38
CA LYS A 126 5.37 -8.42 16.36
C LYS A 126 6.42 -7.81 15.43
N ALA A 127 7.42 -8.59 15.00
CA ALA A 127 8.38 -8.17 13.97
C ALA A 127 7.69 -7.94 12.61
N CYS A 128 6.84 -8.89 12.22
CA CYS A 128 6.03 -8.81 11.01
C CYS A 128 4.87 -7.84 11.25
N ARG A 129 4.91 -6.68 10.58
CA ARG A 129 3.96 -5.58 10.75
C ARG A 129 2.75 -5.81 9.85
N GLU A 130 1.58 -6.04 10.45
CA GLU A 130 0.32 -6.13 9.73
C GLU A 130 -0.21 -4.73 9.38
N LYS A 131 -0.70 -4.57 8.16
CA LYS A 131 -1.21 -3.32 7.60
C LYS A 131 -2.48 -3.57 6.80
N ARG A 132 -3.17 -2.49 6.43
CA ARG A 132 -4.19 -2.51 5.38
C ARG A 132 -3.76 -1.58 4.26
N LEU A 133 -3.83 -2.06 3.02
CA LEU A 133 -3.69 -1.23 1.82
C LEU A 133 -5.11 -0.85 1.39
N LEU A 134 -5.39 0.44 1.36
CA LEU A 134 -6.66 1.01 0.93
C LEU A 134 -6.42 1.62 -0.44
N LEU A 135 -7.12 1.11 -1.45
CA LEU A 135 -7.18 1.74 -2.75
C LEU A 135 -8.23 2.84 -2.69
N VAL A 136 -7.81 4.10 -2.75
CA VAL A 136 -8.66 5.27 -2.52
C VAL A 136 -8.72 6.10 -3.79
N LEU A 137 -9.91 6.34 -4.32
CA LEU A 137 -10.13 7.33 -5.37
C LEU A 137 -10.47 8.66 -4.68
N ARG A 138 -9.63 9.67 -4.88
CA ARG A 138 -9.81 10.99 -4.26
C ARG A 138 -10.84 11.81 -5.04
N ASP A 139 -11.50 12.73 -4.35
CA ASP A 139 -12.40 13.67 -5.01
C ASP A 139 -11.65 14.47 -6.09
N GLY A 140 -12.20 14.50 -7.30
CA GLY A 140 -11.63 15.24 -8.43
C GLY A 140 -10.40 14.59 -9.09
N GLU A 141 -10.07 13.34 -8.75
CA GLU A 141 -8.98 12.60 -9.39
C GLU A 141 -9.48 11.41 -10.21
N ASP A 142 -8.84 11.19 -11.36
CA ASP A 142 -9.19 10.08 -12.26
C ASP A 142 -8.49 8.76 -11.87
N LEU A 143 -7.41 8.84 -11.09
CA LEU A 143 -6.59 7.69 -10.71
C LEU A 143 -6.59 7.48 -9.20
N PRO A 144 -6.74 6.23 -8.74
CA PRO A 144 -6.71 5.93 -7.32
C PRO A 144 -5.28 5.94 -6.76
N VAL A 145 -5.17 6.26 -5.48
CA VAL A 145 -3.93 6.19 -4.70
C VAL A 145 -3.99 5.07 -3.66
N VAL A 146 -2.83 4.60 -3.21
CA VAL A 146 -2.76 3.57 -2.15
C VAL A 146 -2.45 4.24 -0.82
N VAL A 147 -3.45 4.29 0.06
CA VAL A 147 -3.30 4.72 1.46
C VAL A 147 -3.03 3.51 2.33
N ILE A 148 -2.09 3.63 3.27
CA ILE A 148 -1.56 2.46 3.98
C ILE A 148 -1.79 2.65 5.45
N ALA A 149 -2.83 1.96 5.94
CA ALA A 149 -3.20 1.99 7.33
C ALA A 149 -2.16 1.20 8.16
N PRO A 150 -1.56 1.83 9.18
CA PRO A 150 -0.62 1.15 10.08
C PRO A 150 -1.33 0.09 10.94
N PRO A 151 -0.58 -0.77 11.67
CA PRO A 151 -1.15 -1.80 12.53
C PRO A 151 -2.19 -1.27 13.53
N THR A 152 -1.98 -0.05 14.06
CA THR A 152 -2.89 0.63 14.99
C THR A 152 -4.26 0.96 14.39
N SER A 153 -4.37 0.95 13.06
CA SER A 153 -5.56 1.35 12.32
C SER A 153 -6.35 0.17 11.73
N ILE A 154 -5.89 -1.07 11.95
CA ILE A 154 -6.55 -2.28 11.43
C ILE A 154 -8.00 -2.36 11.88
N LEU A 155 -8.26 -2.10 13.16
CA LEU A 155 -9.61 -2.18 13.73
C LEU A 155 -10.54 -1.13 13.11
N ALA A 156 -10.06 0.10 12.89
CA ALA A 156 -10.87 1.16 12.28
C ALA A 156 -11.30 0.79 10.85
N VAL A 157 -10.38 0.20 10.06
CA VAL A 157 -10.67 -0.29 8.71
C VAL A 157 -11.67 -1.45 8.76
N GLN A 158 -11.47 -2.43 9.64
CA GLN A 158 -12.38 -3.58 9.77
C GLN A 158 -13.79 -3.16 10.19
N GLN A 159 -13.91 -2.20 11.10
CA GLN A 159 -15.20 -1.66 11.50
C GLN A 159 -15.92 -0.97 10.34
N PHE A 160 -15.20 -0.20 9.51
CA PHE A 160 -15.75 0.40 8.31
C PHE A 160 -16.25 -0.67 7.32
N GLU A 161 -15.44 -1.68 7.01
CA GLU A 161 -15.82 -2.79 6.13
C GLU A 161 -17.06 -3.52 6.67
N THR A 162 -17.12 -3.75 7.99
CA THR A 162 -18.24 -4.41 8.66
C THR A 162 -19.52 -3.57 8.57
N ARG A 163 -19.43 -2.25 8.78
CA ARG A 163 -20.58 -1.34 8.62
C ARG A 163 -21.08 -1.28 7.18
N ALA A 164 -20.18 -1.26 6.20
CA ALA A 164 -20.53 -1.28 4.79
C ALA A 164 -21.26 -2.59 4.42
N ALA A 165 -20.70 -3.73 4.84
CA ALA A 165 -21.29 -5.05 4.63
C ALA A 165 -22.67 -5.19 5.29
N ALA A 166 -22.81 -4.74 6.54
CA ALA A 166 -24.09 -4.75 7.27
C ALA A 166 -25.18 -3.93 6.56
N ARG A 167 -24.81 -2.84 5.89
CA ARG A 167 -25.70 -2.00 5.07
C ARG A 167 -25.85 -2.48 3.63
N ARG A 168 -25.21 -3.60 3.26
CA ARG A 168 -25.17 -4.14 1.87
C ARG A 168 -24.70 -3.10 0.86
N LYS A 169 -23.73 -2.26 1.25
CA LYS A 169 -23.09 -1.27 0.39
C LYS A 169 -21.70 -1.73 0.00
N ARG A 170 -21.33 -1.51 -1.26
CA ARG A 170 -19.94 -1.64 -1.70
C ARG A 170 -19.15 -0.46 -1.15
N LEU A 171 -17.86 -0.65 -0.88
CA LEU A 171 -17.00 0.40 -0.31
C LEU A 171 -16.99 1.66 -1.18
N GLY A 172 -16.95 1.49 -2.51
CA GLY A 172 -16.99 2.57 -3.48
C GLY A 172 -18.28 3.40 -3.52
N GLN A 173 -19.34 2.97 -2.84
CA GLN A 173 -20.61 3.72 -2.75
C GLN A 173 -20.65 4.69 -1.57
N ILE A 174 -19.66 4.61 -0.68
CA ILE A 174 -19.62 5.39 0.56
C ILE A 174 -18.56 6.47 0.39
N HIS A 175 -19.01 7.73 0.34
CA HIS A 175 -18.10 8.86 0.36
C HIS A 175 -17.53 9.01 1.76
N VAL A 176 -16.21 9.08 1.87
CA VAL A 176 -15.50 9.07 3.14
C VAL A 176 -14.50 10.20 3.23
N LYS A 177 -14.21 10.60 4.47
CA LYS A 177 -13.06 11.40 4.85
C LYS A 177 -12.11 10.55 5.67
N LEU A 178 -10.89 10.39 5.17
CA LEU A 178 -9.77 9.78 5.85
C LEU A 178 -8.97 10.85 6.58
N SER A 179 -8.69 10.64 7.86
CA SER A 179 -7.88 11.55 8.68
C SER A 179 -7.09 10.78 9.73
N THR A 180 -6.22 11.48 10.47
CA THR A 180 -5.50 10.90 11.62
C THR A 180 -6.09 11.42 12.91
N VAL A 181 -6.50 10.51 13.79
CA VAL A 181 -6.87 10.81 15.18
C VAL A 181 -5.75 10.32 16.08
N TYR A 182 -5.23 11.21 16.93
CA TYR A 182 -4.21 10.86 17.90
C TYR A 182 -4.84 10.23 19.14
N GLN A 183 -4.30 9.10 19.57
CA GLN A 183 -4.65 8.44 20.81
C GLN A 183 -3.49 8.54 21.78
N LYS A 184 -3.82 8.74 23.07
CA LYS A 184 -2.84 8.84 24.15
C LYS A 184 -3.09 7.77 25.20
N GLN A 185 -2.02 7.08 25.59
CA GLN A 185 -2.03 6.18 26.73
C GLN A 185 -0.75 6.42 27.56
N GLY A 186 -0.91 7.07 28.71
CA GLY A 186 0.22 7.52 29.52
C GLY A 186 1.06 8.56 28.78
N GLN A 187 2.35 8.26 28.58
CA GLN A 187 3.29 9.10 27.83
C GLN A 187 3.35 8.78 26.32
N MET A 188 2.70 7.70 25.88
CA MET A 188 2.69 7.31 24.46
C MET A 188 1.54 8.00 23.72
N GLU A 189 1.85 8.61 22.59
CA GLU A 189 0.88 9.19 21.65
C GLU A 189 1.11 8.59 20.26
N TRP A 190 0.05 8.15 19.60
CA TRP A 190 0.13 7.59 18.25
C TRP A 190 -1.08 7.97 17.38
N GLY A 191 -0.86 8.04 16.08
CA GLY A 191 -1.92 8.26 15.09
C GLY A 191 -2.69 6.97 14.78
N VAL A 192 -4.01 7.10 14.66
CA VAL A 192 -4.94 6.09 14.16
C VAL A 192 -5.70 6.68 12.99
N LEU A 193 -5.82 5.92 11.90
CA LEU A 193 -6.65 6.30 10.76
C LEU A 193 -8.12 6.35 11.21
N ALA A 194 -8.74 7.51 11.06
CA ALA A 194 -10.17 7.69 11.18
C ALA A 194 -10.81 7.68 9.79
N ILE A 195 -11.94 6.98 9.69
CA ILE A 195 -12.76 6.88 8.47
C ILE A 195 -14.15 7.41 8.83
N GLU A 196 -14.40 8.66 8.46
CA GLU A 196 -15.68 9.33 8.63
C GLU A 196 -16.50 9.15 7.35
N GLU A 197 -17.77 8.77 7.48
CA GLU A 197 -18.67 8.58 6.34
C GLU A 197 -19.42 9.90 6.07
N LEU A 198 -19.15 10.53 4.93
CA LEU A 198 -19.75 11.80 4.52
C LEU A 198 -21.14 11.60 3.88
N GLY A 199 -21.36 10.45 3.25
CA GLY A 199 -22.64 10.14 2.62
C GLY A 199 -22.58 8.92 1.72
N LEU A 200 -23.70 8.63 1.06
CA LEU A 200 -23.77 7.66 -0.02
C LEU A 200 -23.72 8.40 -1.35
N LEU A 201 -22.89 7.91 -2.27
CA LEU A 201 -22.90 8.37 -3.64
C LEU A 201 -24.17 7.86 -4.34
N GLY A 202 -24.83 8.74 -5.09
CA GLY A 202 -25.94 8.38 -5.96
C GLY A 202 -25.50 7.42 -7.08
N ASP A 203 -26.46 6.83 -7.76
CA ASP A 203 -26.20 5.84 -8.81
C ASP A 203 -25.45 6.45 -10.02
N GLU A 204 -25.63 7.75 -10.30
CA GLU A 204 -24.93 8.48 -11.36
C GLU A 204 -23.42 8.62 -11.12
N ALA A 205 -22.98 8.63 -9.87
CA ALA A 205 -21.56 8.73 -9.52
C ALA A 205 -20.83 7.36 -9.51
N GLN A 206 -21.55 6.28 -9.83
CA GLN A 206 -21.06 4.89 -9.82
C GLN A 206 -21.01 4.26 -11.22
N ALA A 207 -21.45 4.99 -12.25
CA ALA A 207 -21.43 4.58 -13.66
C ALA A 207 -20.07 4.87 -14.30
#